data_AF-R7JFV1-F1
#
_entry.id   AF-R7JFV1-F1
#
_cell.length_a   1.000
_cell.length_b   1.000
_cell.length_c   1.000
_cell.angle_alpha   90.00
_cell.angle_beta   90.00
_cell.angle_gamma   90.00
#
_symmetry.space_group_name_H-M   'P 1'
#
loop_
_entity.id
_entity.type
_entity.pdbx_description
1 polymer ?
#
loop_
_entity_poly.entity_id
_entity_poly.type
_entity_poly.pdbx_seq_one_letter_code
_entity_poly.pdbx_strand_id
1 'polypeptide(L)'
;MITLGIIGVIAAITMPSLIAAHKAKELESRFKKTYSVISQAYILTKNTLGIDNIHETYTYYDYDTNSYVFAEEFINEYNKNLKVIKTVDFYSYKNYNGTRTITENRGNDYPAPCNILPDGSSVNVSINADGDVTTKRNIWIAVDTNGPKGGPNKYGHDIFRFMIDNTDRLMPVKPISEDSINPDLEDIAGRPCDIKSNQLANGEGCAWYALNNICPWDKKKKYWETLPK
;
A
#
# COMPACT_ATOMS: atom_id res chain seq x y z
N MET A 1 25.53 -11.30 44.70
CA MET A 1 24.43 -11.91 43.90
C MET A 1 23.24 -10.95 43.69
N ILE A 2 23.48 -9.64 43.51
CA ILE A 2 22.41 -8.63 43.38
C ILE A 2 22.51 -7.89 42.02
N THR A 3 23.72 -7.78 41.47
CA THR A 3 24.00 -7.09 40.21
C THR A 3 23.47 -7.82 38.97
N LEU A 4 23.57 -9.15 38.91
CA LEU A 4 23.01 -9.96 37.81
C LEU A 4 21.46 -9.96 37.80
N GLY A 5 20.83 -9.90 38.97
CA GLY A 5 19.36 -9.82 39.09
C GLY A 5 18.82 -8.46 38.62
N ILE A 6 19.47 -7.36 39.00
CA ILE A 6 19.05 -6.01 38.60
C ILE A 6 19.30 -5.76 37.11
N ILE A 7 20.45 -6.17 36.57
CA ILE A 7 20.73 -6.06 35.12
C ILE A 7 19.80 -6.97 34.32
N GLY A 8 19.50 -8.18 34.79
CA GLY A 8 18.55 -9.09 34.14
C GLY A 8 17.13 -8.52 34.07
N VAL A 9 16.66 -7.88 35.14
CA VAL A 9 15.33 -7.24 35.17
C VAL A 9 15.29 -5.99 34.28
N ILE A 10 16.33 -5.14 34.30
CA ILE A 10 16.38 -3.94 33.46
C ILE A 10 16.51 -4.29 31.98
N ALA A 11 17.36 -5.26 31.63
CA ALA A 11 17.50 -5.76 30.26
C ALA A 11 16.18 -6.39 29.77
N ALA A 12 15.45 -7.13 30.62
CA ALA A 12 14.16 -7.71 30.27
C ALA A 12 13.06 -6.66 29.99
N ILE A 13 13.12 -5.47 30.60
CA ILE A 13 12.14 -4.38 30.38
C ILE A 13 12.54 -3.48 29.19
N THR A 14 13.85 -3.29 28.98
CA THR A 14 14.38 -2.41 27.92
C THR A 14 14.52 -3.10 26.57
N MET A 15 14.81 -4.41 26.52
CA MET A 15 14.95 -5.12 25.24
C MET A 15 13.63 -5.18 24.43
N PRO A 16 12.45 -5.52 25.01
CA PRO A 16 11.22 -5.57 24.23
C PRO A 16 10.80 -4.21 23.68
N SER A 17 11.00 -3.14 24.46
CA SER A 17 10.67 -1.77 24.06
C SER A 17 11.64 -1.23 22.99
N LEU A 18 12.94 -1.49 23.13
CA LEU A 18 13.94 -1.14 22.12
C LEU A 18 13.75 -1.93 20.82
N ILE A 19 13.47 -3.23 20.89
CA ILE A 19 13.18 -4.07 19.72
C ILE A 19 11.93 -3.57 19.00
N ALA A 20 10.86 -3.23 19.73
CA ALA A 20 9.64 -2.68 19.13
C ALA A 20 9.90 -1.34 18.44
N ALA A 21 10.64 -0.43 19.07
CA ALA A 21 11.00 0.86 18.49
C ALA A 21 11.91 0.69 17.24
N HIS A 22 12.84 -0.26 17.27
CA HIS A 22 13.70 -0.56 16.13
C HIS A 22 12.89 -1.09 14.94
N LYS A 23 11.99 -2.05 15.17
CA LYS A 23 11.08 -2.58 14.14
C LYS A 23 10.19 -1.50 13.53
N ALA A 24 9.61 -0.64 14.38
CA ALA A 24 8.82 0.51 13.92
C ALA A 24 9.63 1.41 12.98
N LYS A 25 10.89 1.68 13.35
CA LYS A 25 11.77 2.53 12.55
C LYS A 25 12.17 1.89 11.23
N GLU A 26 12.41 0.59 11.24
CA GLU A 26 12.72 -0.19 10.05
C GLU A 26 11.56 -0.16 9.05
N LEU A 27 10.33 -0.40 9.50
CA LEU A 27 9.13 -0.33 8.67
C LEU A 27 8.92 1.08 8.08
N GLU A 28 9.07 2.12 8.92
CA GLU A 28 9.00 3.51 8.45
C GLU A 28 10.03 3.80 7.35
N SER A 29 11.28 3.34 7.54
CA SER A 29 12.36 3.56 6.60
C SER A 29 12.10 2.85 5.26
N ARG A 30 11.60 1.60 5.31
CA ARG A 30 11.25 0.82 4.13
C ARG A 30 10.10 1.47 3.37
N PHE A 31 9.04 1.88 4.07
CA PHE A 31 7.92 2.60 3.48
C PHE A 31 8.36 3.87 2.75
N LYS A 32 9.15 4.73 3.40
CA LYS A 32 9.63 5.98 2.80
C LYS A 32 10.50 5.74 1.57
N LYS A 33 11.36 4.72 1.62
CA LYS A 33 12.16 4.28 0.47
C LYS A 33 11.25 3.85 -0.68
N THR A 34 10.31 2.94 -0.43
CA THR A 34 9.38 2.44 -1.45
C THR A 34 8.58 3.58 -2.06
N TYR A 35 8.04 4.51 -1.24
CA TYR A 35 7.32 5.69 -1.73
C TYR A 35 8.19 6.57 -2.63
N SER A 36 9.45 6.80 -2.25
CA SER A 36 10.41 7.53 -3.09
C SER A 36 10.67 6.82 -4.43
N VAL A 37 10.81 5.50 -4.43
CA VAL A 37 11.06 4.70 -5.64
C VAL A 37 9.87 4.79 -6.60
N ILE A 38 8.64 4.59 -6.13
CA ILE A 38 7.44 4.68 -6.99
C ILE A 38 7.19 6.12 -7.47
N SER A 39 7.50 7.12 -6.64
CA SER A 39 7.41 8.55 -7.04
C SER A 39 8.40 8.88 -8.16
N GLN A 40 9.64 8.39 -8.06
CA GLN A 40 10.66 8.59 -9.08
C GLN A 40 10.30 7.85 -10.37
N ALA A 41 9.82 6.61 -10.28
CA ALA A 41 9.36 5.87 -11.44
C ALA A 41 8.21 6.59 -12.17
N TYR A 42 7.28 7.20 -11.42
CA TYR A 42 6.19 7.98 -12.01
C TYR A 42 6.72 9.17 -12.82
N ILE A 43 7.63 9.95 -12.24
CA ILE A 43 8.25 11.10 -12.92
C ILE A 43 9.05 10.65 -14.15
N LEU A 44 9.82 9.57 -14.04
CA LEU A 44 10.59 9.02 -15.16
C LEU A 44 9.67 8.54 -16.30
N THR A 45 8.61 7.81 -15.99
CA THR A 45 7.64 7.36 -16.99
C THR A 45 6.96 8.53 -17.68
N LYS A 46 6.55 9.56 -16.93
CA LYS A 46 6.00 10.79 -17.48
C LYS A 46 6.94 11.45 -18.50
N ASN A 47 8.22 11.55 -18.13
CA ASN A 47 9.25 12.13 -19.00
C ASN A 47 9.57 11.25 -20.21
N THR A 48 9.69 9.93 -20.04
CA THR A 48 10.04 9.01 -21.13
C THR A 48 8.94 8.92 -22.18
N LEU A 49 7.68 8.92 -21.76
CA LEU A 49 6.53 8.88 -22.67
C LEU A 49 6.21 10.26 -23.25
N GLY A 50 6.77 11.34 -22.70
CA GLY A 50 6.49 12.71 -23.13
C GLY A 50 5.03 13.11 -22.90
N ILE A 51 4.41 12.61 -21.82
CA ILE A 51 3.00 12.82 -21.50
C ILE A 51 2.86 13.88 -20.41
N ASP A 52 2.04 14.90 -20.65
CA ASP A 52 1.82 15.99 -19.69
C ASP A 52 0.89 15.60 -18.54
N ASN A 53 -0.08 14.71 -18.77
CA ASN A 53 -1.04 14.23 -17.77
C ASN A 53 -1.24 12.72 -17.91
N ILE A 54 -0.56 11.94 -17.05
CA ILE A 54 -0.60 10.49 -17.08
C ILE A 54 -2.01 9.99 -16.77
N HIS A 55 -2.67 10.59 -15.78
CA HIS A 55 -4.03 10.19 -15.41
C HIS A 55 -5.00 10.34 -16.58
N GLU A 56 -5.05 11.51 -17.20
CA GLU A 56 -5.98 11.78 -18.30
C GLU A 56 -5.77 10.86 -19.50
N THR A 57 -4.51 10.67 -19.91
CA THR A 57 -4.16 9.82 -21.06
C THR A 57 -4.47 8.34 -20.78
N TYR A 58 -3.98 7.80 -19.66
CA TYR A 58 -3.98 6.36 -19.45
C TYR A 58 -5.22 5.83 -18.76
N THR A 59 -6.05 6.71 -18.18
CA THR A 59 -7.39 6.35 -17.71
C THR A 59 -8.47 6.54 -18.78
N TYR A 60 -8.10 6.77 -20.05
CA TYR A 60 -9.07 6.75 -21.14
C TYR A 60 -9.74 5.37 -21.23
N TYR A 61 -11.06 5.37 -21.13
CA TYR A 61 -11.88 4.17 -21.17
C TYR A 61 -12.66 4.12 -22.48
N ASP A 62 -12.41 3.08 -23.25
CA ASP A 62 -13.15 2.79 -24.48
C ASP A 62 -14.37 1.94 -24.14
N TYR A 63 -15.57 2.48 -24.39
CA TYR A 63 -16.83 1.81 -24.12
C TYR A 63 -17.18 0.73 -25.15
N ASP A 64 -16.62 0.79 -26.36
CA ASP A 64 -16.87 -0.21 -27.40
C ASP A 64 -16.11 -1.50 -27.09
N THR A 65 -14.89 -1.38 -26.56
CA THR A 65 -14.05 -2.51 -26.15
C THR A 65 -14.12 -2.81 -24.65
N ASN A 66 -14.83 -1.98 -23.88
CA ASN A 66 -14.96 -2.08 -22.42
C ASN A 66 -13.59 -2.16 -21.71
N SER A 67 -12.63 -1.34 -22.14
CA SER A 67 -11.22 -1.45 -21.74
C SER A 67 -10.46 -0.12 -21.65
N TYR A 68 -9.36 -0.12 -20.89
CA TYR A 68 -8.38 0.98 -20.85
C TYR A 68 -7.31 0.75 -21.93
N VAL A 69 -7.59 1.20 -23.16
CA VAL A 69 -6.81 0.84 -24.36
C VAL A 69 -5.34 1.28 -24.33
N PHE A 70 -4.98 2.27 -23.52
CA PHE A 70 -3.59 2.74 -23.37
C PHE A 70 -2.88 2.18 -22.14
N ALA A 71 -3.56 1.39 -21.30
CA ALA A 71 -3.02 0.96 -20.01
C ALA A 71 -1.70 0.19 -20.14
N GLU A 72 -1.57 -0.66 -21.16
CA GLU A 72 -0.40 -1.50 -21.36
C GLU A 72 0.89 -0.67 -21.58
N GLU A 73 0.82 0.41 -22.36
CA GLU A 73 1.98 1.26 -22.64
C GLU A 73 2.55 1.86 -21.34
N PHE A 74 1.68 2.48 -20.54
CA PHE A 74 2.07 3.05 -19.25
C PHE A 74 2.58 1.99 -18.29
N ILE A 75 1.87 0.87 -18.13
CA ILE A 75 2.24 -0.20 -17.21
C ILE A 75 3.62 -0.77 -17.57
N ASN A 76 3.88 -0.99 -18.87
CA ASN A 76 5.15 -1.51 -19.35
C ASN A 76 6.31 -0.54 -19.08
N GLU A 77 6.15 0.74 -19.41
CA GLU A 77 7.21 1.73 -19.18
C GLU A 77 7.41 2.02 -17.68
N TYR A 78 6.34 2.03 -16.88
CA TYR A 78 6.43 2.15 -15.43
C TYR A 78 7.16 0.97 -14.78
N ASN A 79 6.86 -0.27 -15.18
CA ASN A 79 7.58 -1.46 -14.70
C ASN A 79 9.06 -1.46 -15.10
N LYS A 80 9.39 -0.94 -16.30
CA LYS A 80 10.77 -0.77 -16.76
C LYS A 80 11.52 0.27 -15.91
N ASN A 81 10.91 1.41 -15.62
CA ASN A 81 11.51 2.44 -14.75
C ASN A 81 11.67 1.98 -13.30
N LEU A 82 10.77 1.11 -12.82
CA LEU A 82 10.90 0.40 -11.54
C LEU A 82 11.97 -0.70 -11.55
N LYS A 83 12.44 -1.11 -12.73
CA LYS A 83 13.38 -2.23 -12.93
C LYS A 83 12.83 -3.54 -12.39
N VAL A 84 11.57 -3.83 -12.68
CA VAL A 84 10.94 -5.12 -12.32
C VAL A 84 11.82 -6.26 -12.85
N ILE A 85 12.22 -7.16 -11.95
CA ILE A 85 13.12 -8.28 -12.28
C ILE A 85 12.37 -9.60 -12.55
N LYS A 86 11.17 -9.75 -11.97
CA LYS A 86 10.27 -10.89 -12.21
C LYS A 86 8.89 -10.62 -11.63
N THR A 87 7.91 -11.36 -12.11
CA THR A 87 6.57 -11.45 -11.52
C THR A 87 6.43 -12.78 -10.79
N VAL A 88 5.79 -12.77 -9.62
CA VAL A 88 5.47 -13.98 -8.85
C VAL A 88 3.96 -14.21 -8.82
N ASP A 89 3.57 -15.44 -8.48
CA ASP A 89 2.18 -15.75 -8.19
C ASP A 89 1.67 -14.95 -6.98
N PHE A 90 0.35 -14.82 -6.89
CA PHE A 90 -0.30 -14.24 -5.72
C PHE A 90 0.15 -14.96 -4.44
N TYR A 91 0.44 -14.18 -3.41
CA TYR A 91 0.75 -14.67 -2.07
C TYR A 91 -0.22 -14.06 -1.08
N SER A 92 -0.63 -14.85 -0.10
CA SER A 92 -1.59 -14.39 0.90
C SER A 92 -0.96 -13.35 1.82
N TYR A 93 -1.78 -12.37 2.20
CA TYR A 93 -1.45 -11.35 3.19
C TYR A 93 -2.65 -11.10 4.09
N LYS A 94 -2.45 -10.43 5.22
CA LYS A 94 -3.52 -10.18 6.19
C LYS A 94 -4.01 -8.73 6.15
N ASN A 95 -5.23 -8.53 6.64
CA ASN A 95 -5.71 -7.19 6.94
C ASN A 95 -4.90 -6.54 8.08
N TYR A 96 -5.14 -5.26 8.33
CA TYR A 96 -4.34 -4.40 9.20
C TYR A 96 -4.05 -4.99 10.58
N ASN A 97 -5.10 -5.50 11.24
CA ASN A 97 -5.01 -6.11 12.57
C ASN A 97 -4.82 -7.63 12.54
N GLY A 98 -4.67 -8.24 11.36
CA GLY A 98 -4.38 -9.67 11.21
C GLY A 98 -5.56 -10.61 11.48
N THR A 99 -6.78 -10.10 11.61
CA THR A 99 -8.00 -10.90 11.88
C THR A 99 -8.52 -11.62 10.65
N ARG A 100 -8.19 -11.15 9.44
CA ARG A 100 -8.59 -11.74 8.16
C ARG A 100 -7.39 -11.96 7.26
N THR A 101 -7.46 -12.98 6.42
CA THR A 101 -6.43 -13.31 5.43
C THR A 101 -7.02 -13.21 4.03
N ILE A 102 -6.32 -12.48 3.16
CA ILE A 102 -6.60 -12.40 1.72
C ILE A 102 -5.86 -13.57 1.07
N THR A 103 -6.60 -14.53 0.53
CA THR A 103 -6.04 -15.79 -0.02
C THR A 103 -5.99 -15.83 -1.54
N GLU A 104 -6.63 -14.88 -2.20
CA GLU A 104 -6.71 -14.81 -3.65
C GLU A 104 -6.71 -13.36 -4.12
N ASN A 105 -6.30 -13.16 -5.37
CA ASN A 105 -6.53 -11.89 -6.04
C ASN A 105 -8.01 -11.79 -6.40
N ARG A 106 -8.77 -11.06 -5.59
CA ARG A 106 -10.22 -10.89 -5.79
C ARG A 106 -10.59 -9.99 -6.96
N GLY A 107 -9.60 -9.58 -7.77
CA GLY A 107 -9.75 -9.06 -9.12
C GLY A 107 -10.97 -8.18 -9.30
N ASN A 108 -10.81 -6.87 -9.14
CA ASN A 108 -11.34 -5.87 -10.09
C ASN A 108 -10.93 -4.43 -9.72
N ASP A 109 -10.68 -4.11 -8.45
CA ASP A 109 -10.43 -2.71 -8.11
C ASP A 109 -8.95 -2.39 -7.84
N TYR A 110 -8.16 -3.34 -7.31
CA TYR A 110 -6.79 -3.03 -6.91
C TYR A 110 -5.79 -4.17 -7.17
N PRO A 111 -4.55 -3.85 -7.56
CA PRO A 111 -3.56 -4.86 -7.87
C PRO A 111 -2.96 -5.46 -6.59
N ALA A 112 -2.46 -6.70 -6.68
CA ALA A 112 -1.63 -7.32 -5.66
C ALA A 112 -0.15 -7.12 -6.01
N PRO A 113 0.74 -6.76 -5.06
CA PRO A 113 2.13 -6.38 -5.33
C PRO A 113 3.01 -7.58 -5.69
N CYS A 114 2.88 -8.06 -6.93
CA CYS A 114 3.50 -9.29 -7.43
C CYS A 114 4.75 -9.09 -8.30
N ASN A 115 5.07 -7.87 -8.71
CA ASN A 115 6.29 -7.58 -9.47
C ASN A 115 7.45 -7.26 -8.53
N ILE A 116 8.47 -8.11 -8.51
CA ILE A 116 9.62 -8.00 -7.61
C ILE A 116 10.61 -6.97 -8.15
N LEU A 117 11.10 -6.12 -7.25
CA LEU A 117 12.14 -5.12 -7.51
C LEU A 117 13.53 -5.62 -7.08
N PRO A 118 14.63 -5.01 -7.56
CA PRO A 118 15.99 -5.46 -7.24
C PRO A 118 16.34 -5.45 -5.75
N ASP A 119 15.65 -4.63 -4.96
CA ASP A 119 15.86 -4.50 -3.52
C ASP A 119 15.04 -5.50 -2.68
N GLY A 120 14.29 -6.38 -3.33
CA GLY A 120 13.45 -7.39 -2.69
C GLY A 120 12.03 -6.92 -2.36
N SER A 121 11.73 -5.62 -2.46
CA SER A 121 10.34 -5.13 -2.40
C SER A 121 9.54 -5.57 -3.62
N SER A 122 8.23 -5.42 -3.58
CA SER A 122 7.39 -5.68 -4.74
C SER A 122 6.30 -4.64 -4.93
N VAL A 123 5.81 -4.55 -6.16
CA VAL A 123 4.86 -3.55 -6.62
C VAL A 123 3.94 -4.16 -7.66
N ASN A 124 2.80 -3.56 -7.89
CA ASN A 124 1.99 -3.81 -9.07
C ASN A 124 1.15 -2.57 -9.35
N VAL A 125 0.80 -2.38 -10.61
CA VAL A 125 0.05 -1.25 -11.11
C VAL A 125 -1.10 -1.75 -11.97
N SER A 126 -2.28 -1.17 -11.79
CA SER A 126 -3.44 -1.42 -12.65
C SER A 126 -4.23 -0.14 -12.85
N ILE A 127 -5.00 -0.08 -13.92
CA ILE A 127 -5.87 1.05 -14.22
C ILE A 127 -7.29 0.54 -14.14
N ASN A 128 -8.06 1.05 -13.18
CA ASN A 128 -9.44 0.63 -12.92
C ASN A 128 -10.24 1.81 -12.35
N ALA A 129 -11.56 1.66 -12.33
CA ALA A 129 -12.46 2.63 -11.75
C ALA A 129 -12.90 2.20 -10.34
N ASP A 130 -13.06 3.18 -9.45
CA ASP A 130 -13.61 2.96 -8.12
C ASP A 130 -15.14 3.00 -8.17
N GLY A 131 -15.74 1.91 -8.64
CA GLY A 131 -17.19 1.72 -8.77
C GLY A 131 -17.87 2.49 -9.91
N ASP A 132 -17.30 3.60 -10.41
CA ASP A 132 -17.85 4.40 -11.50
C ASP A 132 -16.79 4.74 -12.56
N VAL A 133 -16.90 4.11 -13.73
CA VAL A 133 -15.99 4.31 -14.87
C VAL A 133 -16.11 5.69 -15.52
N THR A 134 -17.19 6.43 -15.27
CA THR A 134 -17.39 7.76 -15.85
C THR A 134 -16.62 8.83 -15.09
N THR A 135 -16.58 8.74 -13.75
CA THR A 135 -16.04 9.81 -12.88
C THR A 135 -14.90 9.38 -11.95
N LYS A 136 -14.67 8.08 -11.74
CA LYS A 136 -13.76 7.57 -10.69
C LYS A 136 -12.66 6.65 -11.22
N ARG A 137 -12.15 6.90 -12.42
CA ARG A 137 -11.02 6.17 -13.00
C ARG A 137 -9.72 6.57 -12.33
N ASN A 138 -8.87 5.62 -11.96
CA ASN A 138 -7.58 5.88 -11.30
C ASN A 138 -6.53 4.87 -11.78
N ILE A 139 -5.26 5.23 -11.58
CA ILE A 139 -4.14 4.30 -11.71
C ILE A 139 -3.76 3.86 -10.30
N TRP A 140 -4.05 2.61 -9.97
CA TRP A 140 -3.80 2.01 -8.67
C TRP A 140 -2.43 1.39 -8.59
N ILE A 141 -1.72 1.66 -7.50
CA ILE A 141 -0.40 1.10 -7.23
C ILE A 141 -0.46 0.41 -5.87
N ALA A 142 -0.14 -0.87 -5.84
CA ALA A 142 0.05 -1.61 -4.61
C ALA A 142 1.54 -1.88 -4.43
N VAL A 143 2.03 -1.76 -3.20
CA VAL A 143 3.41 -2.07 -2.85
C VAL A 143 3.45 -3.00 -1.65
N ASP A 144 4.45 -3.87 -1.64
CA ASP A 144 4.95 -4.55 -0.46
C ASP A 144 6.42 -4.09 -0.26
N THR A 145 6.68 -3.41 0.84
CA THR A 145 7.96 -2.72 1.09
C THR A 145 9.16 -3.65 1.31
N ASN A 146 8.93 -4.94 1.55
CA ASN A 146 9.97 -5.95 1.73
C ASN A 146 9.64 -7.28 1.03
N GLY A 147 8.57 -7.30 0.26
CA GLY A 147 8.19 -8.33 -0.68
C GLY A 147 7.67 -9.60 0.00
N PRO A 148 7.28 -10.59 -0.83
CA PRO A 148 6.44 -11.72 -0.39
C PRO A 148 7.04 -12.58 0.73
N LYS A 149 8.37 -12.59 0.86
CA LYS A 149 9.11 -13.38 1.85
C LYS A 149 9.59 -12.55 3.04
N GLY A 150 9.40 -11.23 3.01
CA GLY A 150 9.90 -10.30 4.01
C GLY A 150 9.09 -10.33 5.30
N GLY A 151 7.76 -10.46 5.21
CA GLY A 151 6.84 -10.45 6.34
C GLY A 151 6.76 -9.07 7.05
N PRO A 152 5.68 -8.77 7.78
CA PRO A 152 4.59 -9.66 8.15
C PRO A 152 3.53 -9.94 7.06
N ASN A 153 3.65 -9.32 5.87
CA ASN A 153 2.68 -9.34 4.78
C ASN A 153 1.29 -8.95 5.29
N LYS A 154 1.16 -7.71 5.78
CA LYS A 154 -0.08 -7.14 6.28
C LYS A 154 -0.31 -5.75 5.70
N TYR A 155 -1.55 -5.44 5.35
CA TYR A 155 -1.92 -4.06 5.03
C TYR A 155 -1.52 -3.12 6.16
N GLY A 156 -0.99 -1.95 5.83
CA GLY A 156 -0.56 -0.94 6.80
C GLY A 156 0.75 -1.24 7.54
N HIS A 157 1.34 -2.42 7.36
CA HIS A 157 2.65 -2.73 7.97
C HIS A 157 3.75 -2.62 6.92
N ASP A 158 3.61 -3.42 5.88
CA ASP A 158 4.51 -3.52 4.74
C ASP A 158 3.76 -3.44 3.41
N ILE A 159 2.45 -3.74 3.40
CA ILE A 159 1.61 -3.61 2.21
C ILE A 159 0.81 -2.31 2.24
N PHE A 160 0.96 -1.49 1.19
CA PHE A 160 0.31 -0.18 1.08
C PHE A 160 -0.26 0.07 -0.32
N ARG A 161 -1.25 0.95 -0.38
CA ARG A 161 -1.86 1.40 -1.63
C ARG A 161 -1.62 2.87 -1.89
N PHE A 162 -1.35 3.17 -3.14
CA PHE A 162 -1.21 4.50 -3.71
C PHE A 162 -2.08 4.58 -4.95
N MET A 163 -2.35 5.79 -5.41
CA MET A 163 -3.02 6.03 -6.68
C MET A 163 -2.42 7.24 -7.38
N ILE A 164 -2.48 7.26 -8.70
CA ILE A 164 -2.45 8.52 -9.45
C ILE A 164 -3.90 8.88 -9.72
N ASP A 165 -4.33 10.00 -9.15
CA ASP A 165 -5.71 10.49 -9.26
C ASP A 165 -5.85 11.53 -10.37
N ASN A 166 -7.06 12.08 -10.51
CA ASN A 166 -7.39 13.08 -11.52
C ASN A 166 -6.65 14.42 -11.38
N THR A 167 -5.86 14.60 -10.32
CA THR A 167 -4.94 15.74 -10.19
C THR A 167 -3.57 15.48 -10.82
N ASP A 168 -3.38 14.29 -11.41
CA ASP A 168 -2.11 13.78 -11.95
C ASP A 168 -1.00 13.76 -10.89
N ARG A 169 -1.33 13.27 -9.69
CA ARG A 169 -0.38 13.17 -8.57
C ARG A 169 -0.38 11.78 -7.99
N LEU A 170 0.81 11.28 -7.64
CA LEU A 170 0.93 10.09 -6.82
C LEU A 170 0.51 10.39 -5.38
N MET A 171 -0.65 9.88 -4.99
CA MET A 171 -1.28 10.10 -3.70
C MET A 171 -1.31 8.82 -2.88
N PRO A 172 -1.01 8.88 -1.57
CA PRO A 172 -1.29 7.76 -0.69
C PRO A 172 -2.80 7.60 -0.53
N VAL A 173 -3.28 6.35 -0.56
CA VAL A 173 -4.69 6.06 -0.34
C VAL A 173 -5.08 6.36 1.11
N LYS A 174 -6.28 6.91 1.29
CA LYS A 174 -6.89 7.25 2.57
C LYS A 174 -8.28 6.60 2.70
N PRO A 175 -8.83 6.49 3.92
CA PRO A 175 -10.21 6.02 4.11
C PRO A 175 -11.22 6.95 3.44
N ILE A 176 -12.34 6.37 3.01
CA ILE A 176 -13.51 7.08 2.47
C ILE A 176 -14.59 7.08 3.56
N SER A 177 -15.37 8.17 3.65
CA SER A 177 -16.45 8.33 4.63
C SER A 177 -17.57 7.28 4.47
N GLU A 178 -18.19 6.92 5.59
CA GLU A 178 -19.24 5.88 5.70
C GLU A 178 -20.44 6.11 4.77
N ASP A 179 -20.80 7.36 4.47
CA ASP A 179 -21.93 7.71 3.58
C ASP A 179 -21.74 7.24 2.12
N SER A 180 -20.53 6.81 1.74
CA SER A 180 -20.19 6.31 0.40
C SER A 180 -20.04 4.78 0.34
N ILE A 181 -20.31 4.08 1.45
CA ILE A 181 -20.13 2.64 1.57
C ILE A 181 -21.41 1.94 1.12
N ASN A 182 -21.33 1.14 0.06
CA ASN A 182 -22.39 0.19 -0.27
C ASN A 182 -22.44 -0.89 0.83
N PRO A 183 -23.57 -1.04 1.56
CA PRO A 183 -23.71 -2.03 2.62
C PRO A 183 -23.54 -3.48 2.13
N ASP A 184 -23.80 -3.77 0.85
CA ASP A 184 -23.58 -5.10 0.27
C ASP A 184 -22.08 -5.42 0.06
N LEU A 185 -21.20 -4.43 0.20
CA LEU A 185 -19.74 -4.56 0.03
C LEU A 185 -18.98 -4.26 1.33
N GLU A 186 -19.64 -4.43 2.49
CA GLU A 186 -19.09 -4.05 3.81
C GLU A 186 -17.68 -4.60 4.06
N ASP A 187 -17.37 -5.80 3.57
CA ASP A 187 -16.07 -6.46 3.78
C ASP A 187 -14.89 -5.77 3.04
N ILE A 188 -15.17 -4.94 2.03
CA ILE A 188 -14.17 -4.28 1.17
C ILE A 188 -14.34 -2.76 1.04
N ALA A 189 -15.41 -2.19 1.58
CA ALA A 189 -15.73 -0.79 1.41
C ALA A 189 -14.95 0.15 2.35
N GLY A 190 -14.87 1.44 1.99
CA GLY A 190 -14.36 2.50 2.88
C GLY A 190 -12.84 2.52 3.12
N ARG A 191 -12.11 1.46 2.72
CA ARG A 191 -10.65 1.34 2.86
C ARG A 191 -10.18 1.71 4.28
N PRO A 192 -10.72 1.09 5.34
CA PRO A 192 -10.45 1.56 6.70
C PRO A 192 -8.98 1.41 7.07
N CYS A 193 -8.57 2.12 8.12
CA CYS A 193 -7.29 1.96 8.78
C CYS A 193 -7.55 2.00 10.29
N ASP A 194 -8.22 0.95 10.80
CA ASP A 194 -8.73 0.92 12.18
C ASP A 194 -8.40 -0.42 12.85
N ILE A 195 -7.86 -0.38 14.06
CA ILE A 195 -7.58 -1.56 14.87
C ILE A 195 -8.83 -2.38 15.20
N LYS A 196 -10.03 -1.76 15.21
CA LYS A 196 -11.30 -2.41 15.54
C LYS A 196 -12.02 -3.01 14.33
N SER A 197 -11.64 -2.63 13.11
CA SER A 197 -12.31 -3.13 11.90
C SER A 197 -11.90 -4.58 11.59
N ASN A 198 -12.90 -5.44 11.34
CA ASN A 198 -12.69 -6.83 10.92
C ASN A 198 -12.91 -7.03 9.41
N GLN A 199 -13.02 -5.93 8.66
CA GLN A 199 -13.15 -5.97 7.21
C GLN A 199 -11.89 -6.57 6.57
N LEU A 200 -12.08 -7.22 5.43
CA LEU A 200 -10.97 -7.77 4.66
C LEU A 200 -10.06 -6.68 4.10
N ALA A 201 -10.64 -5.57 3.63
CA ALA A 201 -9.90 -4.40 3.12
C ALA A 201 -9.35 -3.49 4.23
N ASN A 202 -9.46 -3.87 5.51
CA ASN A 202 -8.88 -3.07 6.58
C ASN A 202 -7.36 -2.95 6.39
N GLY A 203 -6.92 -1.71 6.30
CA GLY A 203 -5.55 -1.29 6.06
C GLY A 203 -5.28 -0.68 4.68
N GLU A 204 -6.21 -0.80 3.73
CA GLU A 204 -6.02 -0.22 2.39
C GLU A 204 -5.85 1.31 2.40
N GLY A 205 -6.51 2.01 3.32
CA GLY A 205 -6.38 3.45 3.52
C GLY A 205 -5.25 3.87 4.46
N CYS A 206 -4.40 2.95 4.90
CA CYS A 206 -3.36 3.28 5.88
C CYS A 206 -2.18 4.07 5.32
N ALA A 207 -1.97 4.10 3.99
CA ALA A 207 -0.80 4.75 3.39
C ALA A 207 -0.71 6.24 3.74
N TRP A 208 -1.86 6.94 3.79
CA TRP A 208 -1.88 8.36 4.15
C TRP A 208 -1.41 8.58 5.60
N TYR A 209 -1.88 7.75 6.54
CA TYR A 209 -1.46 7.80 7.94
C TYR A 209 0.00 7.44 8.14
N ALA A 210 0.48 6.41 7.42
CA ALA A 210 1.86 5.97 7.43
C ALA A 210 2.83 7.06 6.94
N LEU A 211 2.48 7.74 5.84
CA LEU A 211 3.27 8.82 5.27
C LEU A 211 3.36 10.02 6.19
N ASN A 212 2.24 10.43 6.80
CA ASN A 212 2.19 11.55 7.73
C ASN A 212 2.64 11.18 9.15
N ASN A 213 2.88 9.89 9.41
CA ASN A 213 3.20 9.32 10.71
C ASN A 213 2.19 9.68 11.81
N ILE A 214 0.90 9.63 11.49
CA ILE A 214 -0.22 9.95 12.39
C ILE A 214 -0.98 8.67 12.71
N CYS A 215 -1.21 8.37 13.99
CA CYS A 215 -2.05 7.25 14.38
C CYS A 215 -3.54 7.55 14.08
N PRO A 216 -4.26 6.66 13.35
CA PRO A 216 -5.65 6.91 12.91
C PRO A 216 -6.65 7.10 14.05
N TRP A 217 -6.42 6.47 15.20
CA TRP A 217 -7.33 6.49 16.36
C TRP A 217 -6.82 7.32 17.55
N ASP A 218 -5.57 7.82 17.49
CA ASP A 218 -4.99 8.67 18.55
C ASP A 218 -3.97 9.66 17.96
N LYS A 219 -4.40 10.87 17.63
CA LYS A 219 -3.56 11.91 17.01
C LYS A 219 -2.32 12.31 17.83
N LYS A 220 -2.24 11.92 19.11
CA LYS A 220 -1.05 12.17 19.95
C LYS A 220 0.05 11.13 19.75
N LYS A 221 -0.25 10.04 19.07
CA LYS A 221 0.68 8.93 18.81
C LYS A 221 1.09 8.88 17.34
N LYS A 222 2.26 8.30 17.13
CA LYS A 222 2.83 8.08 15.80
C LYS A 222 2.37 6.76 15.22
N TYR A 223 2.10 6.75 13.91
CA TYR A 223 1.61 5.58 13.19
C TYR A 223 2.46 4.33 13.46
N TRP A 224 3.76 4.43 13.16
CA TRP A 224 4.70 3.30 13.22
C TRP A 224 4.91 2.75 14.64
N GLU A 225 4.66 3.56 15.67
CA GLU A 225 4.75 3.17 17.08
C GLU A 225 3.46 2.50 17.60
N THR A 226 2.39 2.53 16.81
CA THR A 226 1.04 2.06 17.19
C THR A 226 0.51 0.92 16.34
N LEU A 227 1.35 0.32 15.49
CA LEU A 227 0.94 -0.79 14.64
C LEU A 227 0.36 -1.96 15.48
N PRO A 228 -0.81 -2.52 15.09
CA PRO A 228 -1.42 -3.65 15.78
C PRO A 228 -0.55 -4.90 15.63
N LYS A 229 -0.40 -5.68 16.71
CA LYS A 229 0.46 -6.87 16.72
C LYS A 229 -0.14 -8.02 15.90
#